data_AF-F3C8G0-F1
#
_entry.id   AF-F3C8G0-F1
#
_cell.length_a   1.000
_cell.length_b   1.000
_cell.length_c   1.000
_cell.angle_alpha   90.00
_cell.angle_beta   90.00
_cell.angle_gamma   90.00
#
_symmetry.space_group_name_H-M   'P 1'
#
loop_
_entity.id
_entity.type
_entity.pdbx_description
1 polymer ?
#
loop_
_entity_poly.entity_id
_entity_poly.type
_entity_poly.pdbx_seq_one_letter_code
_entity_poly.pdbx_strand_id
1 'polypeptide(L)'
;MPLFFHVNHPLLPGYVSGGTPAGVSQYEPDTLALAEAQRLTRSFSYKVRRGNAPQPIHGLFLMGSLGTLAQAEQSDMDVWVCHDSELEPEAIAELRRKCQALEAWAATMGAEAHFFLIDPQRFKRGDRDSQLSSDDCGTTQHYLLLDEFYRTAIWLAGRTPMWWLVPVYEEQNYEDYTHTLLSKRFIRASEVLDLGPMSHIPAGEFIGAGLWQVFF
;
A
#
# COMPACT_ATOMS: atom_id res chain seq x y z
N MET A 1 -0.86 -7.88 11.12
CA MET A 1 -0.07 -7.23 10.05
C MET A 1 0.13 -5.72 10.25
N PRO A 2 -0.89 -4.86 10.36
CA PRO A 2 -0.68 -3.39 10.39
C PRO A 2 0.17 -2.89 11.57
N LEU A 3 0.09 -3.59 12.71
CA LEU A 3 0.87 -3.27 13.89
C LEU A 3 2.39 -3.26 13.65
N PHE A 4 2.91 -4.16 12.80
CA PHE A 4 4.36 -4.22 12.52
C PHE A 4 4.86 -2.96 11.82
N PHE A 5 4.04 -2.31 11.01
CA PHE A 5 4.36 -1.02 10.38
C PHE A 5 4.04 0.17 11.29
N HIS A 6 3.10 0.03 12.22
CA HIS A 6 2.74 1.08 13.16
C HIS A 6 3.76 1.23 14.31
N VAL A 7 4.34 0.12 14.78
CA VAL A 7 5.29 0.09 15.90
C VAL A 7 6.65 -0.41 15.45
N ASN A 8 7.69 0.39 15.69
CA ASN A 8 9.07 -0.06 15.53
C ASN A 8 9.60 -0.51 16.90
N HIS A 9 9.75 -1.82 17.12
CA HIS A 9 10.18 -2.37 18.41
C HIS A 9 11.09 -3.58 18.22
N PRO A 10 12.23 -3.69 18.96
CA PRO A 10 13.22 -4.76 18.79
C PRO A 10 12.70 -6.18 18.93
N LEU A 11 11.62 -6.36 19.70
CA LEU A 11 10.99 -7.67 19.87
C LEU A 11 10.08 -8.05 18.70
N LEU A 12 9.53 -7.09 17.96
CA LEU A 12 8.61 -7.38 16.87
C LEU A 12 9.37 -7.86 15.63
N PRO A 13 8.79 -8.78 14.83
CA PRO A 13 9.36 -9.16 13.55
C PRO A 13 9.47 -7.95 12.62
N GLY A 14 10.47 -7.98 11.75
CA GLY A 14 10.75 -6.86 10.84
C GLY A 14 11.52 -5.70 11.46
N TYR A 15 11.94 -5.76 12.73
CA TYR A 15 12.79 -4.73 13.30
C TYR A 15 14.18 -4.73 12.63
N VAL A 16 14.58 -3.56 12.13
CA VAL A 16 15.90 -3.35 11.49
C VAL A 16 16.76 -2.46 12.38
N SER A 17 16.29 -1.25 12.68
CA SER A 17 16.99 -0.30 13.53
C SER A 17 16.01 0.59 14.30
N GLY A 18 16.49 1.34 15.29
CA GLY A 18 15.67 2.33 16.00
C GLY A 18 15.21 3.51 15.11
N GLY A 19 15.91 3.76 13.99
CA GLY A 19 15.60 4.80 13.02
C GLY A 19 14.60 4.38 11.94
N THR A 20 14.18 3.11 11.91
CA THR A 20 13.28 2.62 10.86
C THR A 20 11.92 3.32 10.93
N PRO A 21 11.42 3.85 9.80
CA PRO A 21 10.11 4.49 9.76
C PRO A 21 9.01 3.58 10.29
N ALA A 22 8.17 4.15 11.12
CA ALA A 22 6.96 3.49 11.60
C ALA A 22 5.89 4.52 11.92
N GLY A 23 4.65 4.09 11.86
CA GLY A 23 3.48 4.91 12.14
C GLY A 23 2.56 4.91 10.95
N VAL A 24 1.52 4.09 11.04
CA VAL A 24 0.44 4.09 10.06
C VAL A 24 -0.53 5.22 10.38
N SER A 25 -0.83 6.04 9.38
CA SER A 25 -1.74 7.17 9.49
C SER A 25 -3.10 6.71 10.01
N GLN A 26 -3.65 7.39 11.03
CA GLN A 26 -4.99 7.10 11.58
C GLN A 26 -5.26 5.64 12.00
N TYR A 27 -4.22 4.86 12.22
CA TYR A 27 -4.36 3.51 12.73
C TYR A 27 -4.12 3.48 14.23
N GLU A 28 -5.12 3.00 14.96
CA GLU A 28 -4.98 2.65 16.36
C GLU A 28 -5.14 1.12 16.49
N PRO A 29 -4.16 0.42 17.08
CA PRO A 29 -4.26 -1.03 17.22
C PRO A 29 -5.37 -1.39 18.22
N ASP A 30 -6.23 -2.29 17.81
CA ASP A 30 -7.29 -2.83 18.66
C ASP A 30 -6.74 -3.85 19.67
N THR A 31 -7.60 -4.26 20.62
CA THR A 31 -7.22 -5.22 21.66
C THR A 31 -6.78 -6.56 21.08
N LEU A 32 -7.34 -6.96 19.93
CA LEU A 32 -7.01 -8.22 19.26
C LEU A 32 -5.60 -8.15 18.66
N ALA A 33 -5.26 -7.11 17.91
CA ALA A 33 -3.94 -6.91 17.34
C ALA A 33 -2.85 -6.85 18.43
N LEU A 34 -3.14 -6.21 19.56
CA LEU A 34 -2.24 -6.17 20.71
C LEU A 34 -2.06 -7.54 21.36
N ALA A 35 -3.14 -8.32 21.51
CA ALA A 35 -3.08 -9.67 22.05
C ALA A 35 -2.23 -10.60 21.17
N GLU A 36 -2.38 -10.52 19.85
CA GLU A 36 -1.56 -11.28 18.91
C GLU A 36 -0.07 -10.89 18.99
N ALA A 37 0.23 -9.61 19.14
CA ALA A 37 1.61 -9.15 19.36
C ALA A 37 2.23 -9.69 20.64
N GLN A 38 1.44 -9.75 21.72
CA GLN A 38 1.86 -10.33 23.00
C GLN A 38 2.02 -11.85 22.94
N ARG A 39 1.24 -12.55 22.11
CA ARG A 39 1.42 -13.99 21.85
C ARG A 39 2.76 -14.27 21.18
N LEU A 40 3.14 -13.44 20.19
CA LEU A 40 4.45 -13.53 19.54
C LEU A 40 5.58 -13.17 20.52
N THR A 41 5.36 -12.15 21.36
CA THR A 41 6.38 -11.62 22.26
C THR A 41 5.82 -11.25 23.62
N ARG A 42 5.92 -12.15 24.60
CA ARG A 42 5.31 -11.98 25.93
C ARG A 42 5.75 -10.72 26.69
N SER A 43 6.92 -10.17 26.34
CA SER A 43 7.46 -8.94 26.95
C SER A 43 7.07 -7.67 26.19
N PHE A 44 6.27 -7.76 25.13
CA PHE A 44 5.81 -6.60 24.40
C PHE A 44 4.73 -5.85 25.17
N SER A 45 5.01 -4.57 25.43
CA SER A 45 4.06 -3.62 25.98
C SER A 45 3.87 -2.50 24.98
N TYR A 46 2.66 -2.40 24.44
CA TYR A 46 2.31 -1.32 23.54
C TYR A 46 2.29 0.01 24.31
N LYS A 47 3.06 0.97 23.82
CA LYS A 47 3.03 2.34 24.28
C LYS A 47 2.34 3.18 23.22
N VAL A 48 1.20 3.76 23.59
CA VAL A 48 0.48 4.71 22.74
C VAL A 48 1.44 5.80 22.30
N ARG A 49 1.47 6.07 20.99
CA ARG A 49 2.25 7.18 20.43
C ARG A 49 1.73 8.48 21.02
N ARG A 50 2.57 9.20 21.77
CA ARG A 50 2.21 10.47 22.39
C ARG A 50 2.52 11.62 21.43
N GLY A 51 1.58 12.54 21.25
CA GLY A 51 1.74 13.74 20.42
C GLY A 51 1.61 13.50 18.91
N ASN A 52 2.00 14.49 18.11
CA ASN A 52 2.07 14.41 16.64
C ASN A 52 3.35 13.68 16.19
N ALA A 53 3.56 12.45 16.65
CA ALA A 53 4.64 11.64 16.13
C ALA A 53 4.44 11.41 14.62
N PRO A 54 5.51 11.46 13.80
CA PRO A 54 5.39 11.30 12.36
C PRO A 54 4.72 9.96 12.02
N GLN A 55 3.82 9.98 11.04
CA GLN A 55 3.09 8.83 10.51
C GLN A 55 3.47 8.60 9.05
N PRO A 56 4.72 8.17 8.79
CA PRO A 56 5.29 8.08 7.44
C PRO A 56 4.67 6.97 6.60
N ILE A 57 3.84 6.10 7.18
CA ILE A 57 3.09 5.09 6.43
C ILE A 57 1.68 5.62 6.22
N HIS A 58 1.36 6.00 4.99
CA HIS A 58 0.07 6.55 4.63
C HIS A 58 -1.00 5.48 4.53
N GLY A 59 -0.70 4.30 4.01
CA GLY A 59 -1.71 3.27 3.77
C GLY A 59 -1.12 1.86 3.68
N LEU A 60 -1.92 0.88 4.09
CA LEU A 60 -1.64 -0.54 3.91
C LEU A 60 -2.84 -1.18 3.22
N PHE A 61 -2.57 -1.84 2.10
CA PHE A 61 -3.60 -2.50 1.30
C PHE A 61 -3.15 -3.90 0.95
N LEU A 62 -4.05 -4.87 1.09
CA LEU A 62 -3.83 -6.21 0.57
C LEU A 62 -4.37 -6.26 -0.85
N MET A 63 -3.48 -6.54 -1.79
CA MET A 63 -3.79 -6.82 -3.18
C MET A 63 -3.99 -8.33 -3.34
N GLY A 64 -4.99 -8.71 -4.12
CA GLY A 64 -5.06 -10.08 -4.64
C GLY A 64 -3.95 -10.28 -5.67
N SER A 65 -3.38 -11.48 -5.73
CA SER A 65 -2.37 -11.80 -6.74
C SER A 65 -2.93 -11.50 -8.14
N LEU A 66 -2.19 -10.72 -8.92
CA LEU A 66 -2.50 -10.44 -10.32
C LEU A 66 -2.56 -11.76 -11.09
N GLY A 67 -3.77 -12.27 -11.35
CA GLY A 67 -3.98 -13.31 -12.36
C GLY A 67 -3.90 -14.78 -11.93
N THR A 68 -4.61 -15.20 -10.89
CA THR A 68 -4.90 -16.63 -10.70
C THR A 68 -6.40 -16.89 -10.51
N LEU A 69 -7.05 -17.20 -11.63
CA LEU A 69 -8.29 -18.00 -11.70
C LEU A 69 -8.07 -19.47 -11.24
N ALA A 70 -7.06 -19.72 -10.41
CA ALA A 70 -6.68 -21.01 -9.87
C ALA A 70 -6.25 -20.79 -8.42
N GLN A 71 -7.18 -21.08 -7.53
CA GLN A 71 -6.95 -21.20 -6.10
C GLN A 71 -5.89 -22.28 -5.85
N ALA A 72 -4.62 -21.86 -5.79
CA ALA A 72 -3.58 -22.64 -5.11
C ALA A 72 -3.79 -22.43 -3.61
N GLU A 73 -3.84 -23.53 -2.85
CA GLU A 73 -4.13 -23.53 -1.40
C GLU A 73 -3.01 -22.93 -0.51
N GLN A 74 -2.05 -22.21 -1.09
CA GLN A 74 -1.15 -21.28 -0.41
C GLN A 74 -1.45 -19.88 -0.96
N SER A 75 -2.17 -19.05 -0.20
CA SER A 75 -2.47 -17.68 -0.63
C SER A 75 -1.25 -16.79 -0.47
N ASP A 76 -0.67 -16.38 -1.59
CA ASP A 76 0.34 -15.32 -1.67
C ASP A 76 -0.31 -13.98 -1.28
N MET A 77 0.15 -13.39 -0.18
CA MET A 77 -0.37 -12.11 0.32
C MET A 77 0.46 -10.94 -0.20
N ASP A 78 -0.01 -10.25 -1.23
CA ASP A 78 0.64 -9.05 -1.75
C ASP A 78 0.18 -7.81 -0.98
N VAL A 79 1.07 -7.16 -0.25
CA VAL A 79 0.73 -5.99 0.58
C VAL A 79 1.41 -4.74 0.03
N TRP A 80 0.59 -3.78 -0.39
CA TRP A 80 1.05 -2.44 -0.73
C TRP A 80 1.23 -1.60 0.53
N VAL A 81 2.44 -1.09 0.70
CA VAL A 81 2.85 -0.20 1.79
C VAL A 81 3.05 1.18 1.20
N CYS A 82 1.99 1.98 1.23
CA CYS A 82 2.01 3.34 0.76
C CYS A 82 2.68 4.23 1.81
N HIS A 83 3.83 4.81 1.46
CA HIS A 83 4.61 5.65 2.38
C HIS A 83 4.55 7.12 1.98
N ASP A 84 5.10 7.96 2.85
CA ASP A 84 5.29 9.39 2.58
C ASP A 84 6.36 9.60 1.51
N SER A 85 6.02 10.36 0.47
CA SER A 85 6.91 10.72 -0.63
C SER A 85 8.06 11.62 -0.18
N GLU A 86 7.93 12.26 0.99
CA GLU A 86 8.98 13.08 1.60
C GLU A 86 9.98 12.27 2.44
N LEU A 87 9.87 10.93 2.46
CA LEU A 87 10.86 10.09 3.15
C LEU A 87 12.24 10.16 2.48
N GLU A 88 13.25 10.37 3.29
CA GLU A 88 14.65 10.32 2.86
C GLU A 88 15.01 8.94 2.27
N PRO A 89 15.91 8.85 1.27
CA PRO A 89 16.30 7.58 0.66
C PRO A 89 16.79 6.53 1.66
N GLU A 90 17.49 6.95 2.72
CA GLU A 90 17.95 6.07 3.80
C GLU A 90 16.78 5.46 4.58
N ALA A 91 15.75 6.26 4.86
CA ALA A 91 14.54 5.84 5.53
C ALA A 91 13.73 4.86 4.66
N ILE A 92 13.66 5.10 3.35
CA ILE A 92 13.06 4.16 2.39
C ILE A 92 13.85 2.83 2.38
N ALA A 93 15.18 2.88 2.40
CA ALA A 93 16.01 1.67 2.46
C ALA A 93 15.85 0.88 3.77
N GLU A 94 15.68 1.56 4.90
CA GLU A 94 15.31 0.92 6.18
C GLU A 94 13.94 0.26 6.10
N LEU A 95 12.94 0.95 5.53
CA LEU A 95 11.60 0.42 5.37
C LEU A 95 11.59 -0.81 4.45
N ARG A 96 12.38 -0.79 3.36
CA ARG A 96 12.56 -1.93 2.46
C ARG A 96 13.20 -3.13 3.18
N ARG A 97 14.24 -2.91 3.99
CA ARG A 97 14.84 -3.98 4.82
C ARG A 97 13.83 -4.56 5.81
N LYS A 98 12.97 -3.71 6.37
CA LYS A 98 11.90 -4.13 7.27
C LYS A 98 10.85 -4.98 6.55
N CYS A 99 10.45 -4.61 5.35
CA CYS A 99 9.59 -5.42 4.48
C CYS A 99 10.22 -6.81 4.27
N GLN A 100 11.45 -6.90 3.79
CA GLN A 100 12.15 -8.18 3.56
C GLN A 100 12.24 -9.05 4.81
N ALA A 101 12.50 -8.44 5.97
CA ALA A 101 12.53 -9.16 7.24
C ALA A 101 11.13 -9.68 7.67
N LEU A 102 10.05 -8.98 7.31
CA LEU A 102 8.68 -9.46 7.50
C LEU A 102 8.32 -10.58 6.53
N GLU A 103 8.76 -10.54 5.27
CA GLU A 103 8.58 -11.63 4.29
C GLU A 103 9.27 -12.90 4.78
N ALA A 104 10.54 -12.79 5.16
CA ALA A 104 11.31 -13.91 5.72
C ALA A 104 10.63 -14.48 6.98
N TRP A 105 10.13 -13.61 7.87
CA TRP A 105 9.40 -14.06 9.05
C TRP A 105 8.07 -14.74 8.72
N ALA A 106 7.29 -14.21 7.77
CA ALA A 106 6.04 -14.83 7.32
C ALA A 106 6.31 -16.24 6.76
N ALA A 107 7.38 -16.40 5.98
CA ALA A 107 7.79 -17.71 5.45
C ALA A 107 8.09 -18.71 6.57
N THR A 108 8.69 -18.28 7.70
CA THR A 108 8.90 -19.18 8.86
C THR A 108 7.60 -19.62 9.53
N MET A 109 6.52 -18.88 9.34
CA MET A 109 5.17 -19.19 9.84
C MET A 109 4.34 -20.00 8.84
N GLY A 110 4.91 -20.36 7.67
CA GLY A 110 4.21 -21.07 6.60
C GLY A 110 3.28 -20.19 5.77
N ALA A 111 3.45 -18.86 5.82
CA ALA A 111 2.71 -17.91 5.01
C ALA A 111 3.63 -17.27 3.97
N GLU A 112 3.15 -17.14 2.74
CA GLU A 112 3.83 -16.37 1.69
C GLU A 112 3.25 -14.95 1.66
N ALA A 113 4.10 -13.96 1.91
CA ALA A 113 3.70 -12.57 1.91
C ALA A 113 4.79 -11.74 1.24
N HIS A 114 4.39 -10.82 0.37
CA HIS A 114 5.25 -9.91 -0.38
C HIS A 114 4.85 -8.47 -0.07
N PHE A 115 5.81 -7.61 0.26
CA PHE A 115 5.54 -6.21 0.61
C PHE A 115 6.12 -5.25 -0.42
N PHE A 116 5.24 -4.53 -1.11
CA PHE A 116 5.61 -3.55 -2.13
C PHE A 116 5.55 -2.14 -1.56
N LEU A 117 6.66 -1.40 -1.61
CA LEU A 117 6.67 0.01 -1.24
C LEU A 117 6.10 0.85 -2.38
N ILE A 118 5.10 1.67 -2.07
CA ILE A 118 4.44 2.55 -3.02
C ILE A 118 4.64 3.99 -2.57
N ASP A 119 5.20 4.82 -3.45
CA ASP A 119 5.18 6.27 -3.30
C ASP A 119 3.96 6.82 -4.07
N PRO A 120 2.91 7.32 -3.39
CA PRO A 120 1.68 7.73 -4.05
C PRO A 120 1.87 8.87 -5.06
N GLN A 121 2.75 9.82 -4.78
CA GLN A 121 3.00 10.96 -5.66
C GLN A 121 3.76 10.54 -6.92
N ARG A 122 4.73 9.63 -6.78
CA ARG A 122 5.46 9.06 -7.91
C ARG A 122 4.55 8.14 -8.73
N PHE A 123 3.78 7.29 -8.06
CA PHE A 123 2.82 6.39 -8.68
C PHE A 123 1.80 7.18 -9.51
N LYS A 124 1.17 8.22 -8.95
CA LYS A 124 0.21 9.09 -9.67
C LYS A 124 0.80 9.73 -10.95
N ARG A 125 2.10 10.07 -10.95
CA ARG A 125 2.77 10.64 -12.14
C ARG A 125 3.13 9.59 -13.20
N GLY A 126 2.93 8.31 -12.93
CA GLY A 126 3.41 7.22 -13.77
C GLY A 126 4.94 7.06 -13.72
N ASP A 127 5.60 7.57 -12.67
CA ASP A 127 7.03 7.38 -12.48
C ASP A 127 7.31 5.87 -12.27
N ARG A 128 8.27 5.32 -13.01
CA ARG A 128 8.59 3.89 -12.94
C ARG A 128 9.11 3.51 -11.54
N ASP A 129 8.36 2.67 -10.83
CA ASP A 129 8.88 1.99 -9.64
C ASP A 129 9.43 0.61 -10.04
N SER A 130 10.75 0.47 -9.93
CA SER A 130 11.49 -0.73 -10.32
C SER A 130 11.13 -1.98 -9.52
N GLN A 131 10.38 -1.85 -8.43
CA GLN A 131 9.91 -2.98 -7.62
C GLN A 131 8.59 -3.58 -8.14
N LEU A 132 7.83 -2.81 -8.91
CA LEU A 132 6.57 -3.25 -9.52
C LEU A 132 6.78 -3.68 -10.97
N SER A 133 7.79 -3.14 -11.66
CA SER A 133 8.09 -3.44 -13.05
C SER A 133 9.18 -4.51 -13.15
N SER A 134 8.78 -5.77 -13.31
CA SER A 134 9.72 -6.89 -13.55
C SER A 134 9.90 -7.23 -15.03
N ASP A 135 9.16 -6.62 -15.94
CA ASP A 135 9.29 -6.89 -17.38
C ASP A 135 9.01 -5.62 -18.19
N ASP A 136 9.47 -5.63 -19.44
CA ASP A 136 9.53 -4.56 -20.44
C ASP A 136 8.14 -3.98 -20.87
N CYS A 137 7.13 -4.08 -19.99
CA CYS A 137 5.71 -3.80 -20.22
C CYS A 137 5.28 -2.33 -20.01
N GLY A 138 6.24 -1.42 -19.83
CA GLY A 138 6.02 0.03 -19.92
C GLY A 138 4.92 0.62 -19.02
N THR A 139 4.17 1.59 -19.56
CA THR A 139 3.06 2.33 -18.91
C THR A 139 1.81 1.48 -18.69
N THR A 140 1.61 0.43 -19.49
CA THR A 140 0.45 -0.48 -19.38
C THR A 140 0.38 -1.16 -18.02
N GLN A 141 1.52 -1.62 -17.50
CA GLN A 141 1.58 -2.32 -16.23
C GLN A 141 1.12 -1.43 -15.06
N HIS A 142 1.48 -0.15 -15.08
CA HIS A 142 1.04 0.81 -14.08
C HIS A 142 -0.48 0.93 -14.02
N TYR A 143 -1.15 1.04 -15.18
CA TYR A 143 -2.61 1.14 -15.24
C TYR A 143 -3.30 -0.17 -14.85
N LEU A 144 -2.73 -1.34 -15.20
CA LEU A 144 -3.27 -2.63 -14.78
C LEU A 144 -3.19 -2.81 -13.26
N LEU A 145 -2.09 -2.39 -12.64
CA LEU A 145 -1.95 -2.41 -11.18
C LEU A 145 -2.97 -1.50 -10.50
N LEU A 146 -3.21 -0.31 -11.06
CA LEU A 146 -4.18 0.65 -10.53
C LEU A 146 -5.63 0.15 -10.69
N ASP A 147 -5.96 -0.47 -11.82
CA ASP A 147 -7.25 -1.12 -12.07
C ASP A 147 -7.51 -2.24 -11.06
N GLU A 148 -6.55 -3.15 -10.89
CA GLU A 148 -6.65 -4.22 -9.91
C GLU A 148 -6.78 -3.65 -8.50
N PHE A 149 -6.02 -2.60 -8.18
CA PHE A 149 -6.08 -1.96 -6.86
C PHE A 149 -7.46 -1.41 -6.57
N TYR A 150 -8.05 -0.64 -7.49
CA TYR A 150 -9.38 -0.09 -7.24
C TYR A 150 -10.49 -1.13 -7.28
N ARG A 151 -10.30 -2.27 -7.95
CA ARG A 151 -11.28 -3.35 -8.05
C ARG A 151 -11.26 -4.30 -6.85
N THR A 152 -10.08 -4.71 -6.38
CA THR A 152 -9.94 -5.84 -5.45
C THR A 152 -9.14 -5.53 -4.18
N ALA A 153 -8.50 -4.36 -4.07
CA ALA A 153 -7.70 -4.05 -2.89
C ALA A 153 -8.55 -4.03 -1.61
N ILE A 154 -8.06 -4.73 -0.59
CA ILE A 154 -8.61 -4.71 0.75
C ILE A 154 -7.83 -3.69 1.58
N TRP A 155 -8.52 -2.65 2.04
CA TRP A 155 -7.94 -1.67 2.96
C TRP A 155 -7.67 -2.32 4.33
N LEU A 156 -6.40 -2.35 4.74
CA LEU A 156 -5.99 -2.93 6.02
C LEU A 156 -5.87 -1.87 7.13
N ALA A 157 -5.29 -0.72 6.80
CA ALA A 157 -5.08 0.41 7.72
C ALA A 157 -4.58 1.64 6.95
N GLY A 158 -4.72 2.83 7.54
CA GLY A 158 -4.20 4.05 6.93
C GLY A 158 -5.26 4.97 6.38
N ARG A 159 -4.83 5.84 5.48
CA ARG A 159 -5.64 6.70 4.63
C ARG A 159 -6.42 5.86 3.61
N THR A 160 -7.61 6.31 3.24
CA THR A 160 -8.44 5.64 2.24
C THR A 160 -8.17 6.18 0.83
N PRO A 161 -8.35 5.37 -0.23
CA PRO A 161 -8.17 5.84 -1.59
C PRO A 161 -9.09 7.02 -1.94
N MET A 162 -8.52 8.11 -2.48
CA MET A 162 -9.25 9.30 -2.91
C MET A 162 -10.27 8.97 -4.01
N TRP A 163 -9.91 8.04 -4.91
CA TRP A 163 -10.75 7.66 -6.04
C TRP A 163 -12.14 7.13 -5.62
N TRP A 164 -12.27 6.49 -4.45
CA TRP A 164 -13.57 6.05 -3.93
C TRP A 164 -14.54 7.19 -3.60
N LEU A 165 -14.04 8.42 -3.49
CA LEU A 165 -14.82 9.62 -3.19
C LEU A 165 -15.18 10.40 -4.46
N VAL A 166 -14.65 10.01 -5.62
CA VAL A 166 -14.89 10.67 -6.89
C VAL A 166 -16.04 9.96 -7.63
N PRO A 167 -17.15 10.65 -7.92
CA PRO A 167 -18.23 10.08 -8.71
C PRO A 167 -17.77 9.79 -10.15
N VAL A 168 -18.32 8.73 -10.75
CA VAL A 168 -17.98 8.29 -12.13
C VAL A 168 -18.09 9.43 -13.15
N TYR A 169 -19.07 10.33 -13.01
CA TYR A 169 -19.26 11.45 -13.93
C TYR A 169 -18.24 12.60 -13.75
N GLU A 170 -17.47 12.62 -12.65
CA GLU A 170 -16.39 13.58 -12.40
C GLU A 170 -15.00 12.98 -12.66
N GLU A 171 -14.89 11.73 -13.10
CA GLU A 171 -13.59 11.09 -13.39
C GLU A 171 -12.79 11.81 -14.48
N GLN A 172 -13.47 12.50 -15.41
CA GLN A 172 -12.81 13.33 -16.42
C GLN A 172 -12.24 14.63 -15.84
N ASN A 173 -12.81 15.11 -14.74
CA ASN A 173 -12.38 16.31 -14.02
C ASN A 173 -11.71 15.94 -12.69
N TYR A 174 -11.09 14.76 -12.60
CA TYR A 174 -10.59 14.19 -11.35
C TYR A 174 -9.71 15.16 -10.56
N GLU A 175 -8.79 15.84 -11.23
CA GLU A 175 -7.87 16.78 -10.57
C GLU A 175 -8.61 17.98 -9.97
N ASP A 176 -9.50 18.61 -10.72
CA ASP A 176 -10.28 19.75 -10.25
C ASP A 176 -11.25 19.37 -9.12
N TYR A 177 -11.87 18.19 -9.23
CA TYR A 177 -12.80 17.67 -8.23
C TYR A 177 -12.07 17.37 -6.91
N THR A 178 -10.99 16.60 -6.96
CA THR A 178 -10.18 16.27 -5.78
C THR A 178 -9.54 17.50 -5.15
N HIS A 179 -9.05 18.44 -5.97
CA HIS A 179 -8.55 19.74 -5.49
C HIS A 179 -9.66 20.53 -4.77
N THR A 180 -10.88 20.53 -5.30
CA THR A 180 -12.03 21.18 -4.67
C THR A 180 -12.38 20.55 -3.32
N LEU A 181 -12.38 19.22 -3.23
CA LEU A 181 -12.66 18.49 -1.99
C LEU A 181 -11.65 18.84 -0.89
N LEU A 182 -10.37 18.90 -1.24
CA LEU A 182 -9.28 19.22 -0.31
C LEU A 182 -9.27 20.71 0.07
N SER A 183 -9.36 21.60 -0.90
CA SER A 183 -9.29 23.06 -0.68
C SER A 183 -10.47 23.59 0.13
N LYS A 184 -11.68 23.09 -0.13
CA LYS A 184 -12.88 23.42 0.64
C LYS A 184 -12.97 22.67 1.97
N ARG A 185 -12.00 21.81 2.29
CA ARG A 185 -11.93 20.99 3.51
C ARG A 185 -13.16 20.10 3.70
N PHE A 186 -13.77 19.64 2.62
CA PHE A 186 -14.78 18.57 2.70
C PHE A 186 -14.13 17.27 3.18
N ILE A 187 -12.88 17.04 2.79
CA ILE A 187 -12.05 15.92 3.22
C ILE A 187 -10.66 16.46 3.59
N ARG A 188 -10.00 15.84 4.58
CA ARG A 188 -8.63 16.22 4.95
C ARG A 188 -7.60 15.45 4.13
N ALA A 189 -6.54 16.12 3.67
CA ALA A 189 -5.42 15.46 2.97
C ALA A 189 -4.76 14.34 3.81
N SER A 190 -4.85 14.44 5.15
CA SER A 190 -4.35 13.41 6.07
C SER A 190 -5.22 12.15 6.13
N GLU A 191 -6.43 12.18 5.57
CA GLU A 191 -7.43 11.08 5.56
C GLU A 191 -7.44 10.29 4.26
N VAL A 192 -6.84 10.82 3.19
CA VAL A 192 -6.92 10.25 1.85
C VAL A 192 -5.57 9.97 1.22
N LEU A 193 -5.56 8.95 0.38
CA LEU A 193 -4.44 8.51 -0.44
C LEU A 193 -4.80 8.69 -1.91
N ASP A 194 -4.08 9.54 -2.63
CA ASP A 194 -4.31 9.77 -4.05
C ASP A 194 -3.28 9.00 -4.87
N LEU A 195 -3.75 7.98 -5.61
CA LEU A 195 -2.96 7.19 -6.55
C LEU A 195 -3.24 7.58 -8.02
N GLY A 196 -4.11 8.57 -8.25
CA GLY A 196 -4.50 9.04 -9.58
C GLY A 196 -5.82 8.46 -10.11
N PRO A 197 -6.32 9.03 -11.24
CA PRO A 197 -7.54 8.58 -11.89
C PRO A 197 -7.36 7.31 -12.73
N MET A 198 -8.47 6.61 -12.96
CA MET A 198 -8.57 5.48 -13.92
C MET A 198 -8.83 5.91 -15.37
N SER A 199 -9.15 7.18 -15.62
CA SER A 199 -9.83 7.64 -16.85
C SER A 199 -8.94 7.79 -18.09
N HIS A 200 -7.65 7.47 -18.03
CA HIS A 200 -6.73 7.53 -19.18
C HIS A 200 -5.96 6.23 -19.34
N ILE A 201 -6.59 5.19 -19.90
CA ILE A 201 -5.84 4.15 -20.60
C ILE A 201 -5.58 4.70 -22.01
N PRO A 202 -4.33 5.02 -22.39
CA PRO A 202 -4.05 5.57 -23.71
C PRO A 202 -4.53 4.62 -24.80
N ALA A 203 -5.34 5.13 -25.76
CA ALA A 203 -5.93 4.31 -26.81
C ALA A 203 -4.90 3.56 -27.70
N GLY A 204 -3.62 3.96 -27.64
CA GLY A 204 -2.50 3.29 -28.32
C GLY A 204 -2.11 1.92 -27.76
N GLU A 205 -2.65 1.51 -26.60
CA GLU A 205 -2.36 0.21 -25.96
C GLU A 205 -3.49 -0.82 -26.09
N PHE A 206 -4.55 -0.53 -26.88
CA PHE A 206 -5.63 -1.50 -27.13
C PHE A 206 -5.18 -2.76 -27.88
N ILE A 207 -4.05 -2.72 -28.59
CA ILE A 207 -3.55 -3.90 -29.34
C ILE A 207 -2.86 -4.92 -28.42
N GLY A 208 -2.44 -4.53 -27.20
CA GLY A 208 -1.97 -5.48 -26.18
C GLY A 208 -3.12 -6.17 -25.43
N ALA A 209 -4.24 -5.47 -25.25
CA ALA A 209 -5.43 -6.00 -24.56
C ALA A 209 -6.27 -6.97 -25.41
N GLY A 210 -6.11 -6.96 -26.75
CA GLY A 210 -6.79 -7.88 -27.66
C GLY A 210 -6.31 -9.33 -27.58
N LEU A 211 -5.13 -9.61 -27.02
CA LEU A 211 -4.64 -10.98 -26.85
C LEU A 211 -5.19 -11.68 -25.59
N TRP A 212 -5.79 -10.94 -24.66
CA TRP A 212 -6.35 -11.48 -23.42
C TRP A 212 -7.86 -11.78 -23.48
N GLN A 213 -8.54 -11.44 -24.59
CA GLN A 213 -9.95 -11.79 -24.81
C GLN A 213 -10.17 -13.21 -25.37
N VAL A 214 -9.12 -13.98 -25.65
CA VAL A 214 -9.24 -15.31 -26.31
C VAL A 214 -9.19 -16.48 -25.32
N PHE A 215 -9.12 -16.23 -24.00
CA PHE A 215 -9.15 -17.30 -22.99
C PHE A 215 -10.28 -17.14 -21.95
N PHE A 216 -11.48 -16.74 -22.41
CA PHE A 216 -12.72 -17.08 -21.70
C PHE A 216 -13.25 -18.43 -22.20
#